data_AF-A0A956ZU21-F1
#
_entry.id   AF-A0A956ZU21-F1
#
_cell.length_a   1.000
_cell.length_b   1.000
_cell.length_c   1.000
_cell.angle_alpha   90.00
_cell.angle_beta   90.00
_cell.angle_gamma   90.00
#
_symmetry.space_group_name_H-M   'P 1'
#
loop_
_entity.id
_entity.type
_entity.pdbx_description
1 polymer ?
#
loop_
_entity_poly.entity_id
_entity_poly.type
_entity_poly.pdbx_seq_one_letter_code
_entity_poly.pdbx_strand_id
1 'polypeptide(L)' 'MIFKTKETWTQDSVDLELWHGANGLIINTAALDEREEYFEVERVYTVEPYLNIRDYPSAQC' A
#
# COMPACT_ATOMS: atom_id res chain seq x y z
N MET A 1 9.87 25.21 -11.76
CA MET A 1 9.25 24.17 -10.90
C MET A 1 8.88 23.02 -11.82
N ILE A 2 9.46 21.84 -11.64
CA ILE A 2 9.08 20.65 -12.40
C ILE A 2 7.87 20.06 -11.68
N PHE A 3 6.71 20.06 -12.33
CA PHE A 3 5.52 19.39 -11.80
C PHE A 3 5.63 17.92 -12.19
N LYS A 4 6.06 17.08 -11.24
CA LYS A 4 5.93 15.64 -11.38
C LYS A 4 4.45 15.27 -11.19
N THR A 5 3.93 14.40 -12.03
CA THR A 5 2.57 13.86 -11.83
C THR A 5 2.59 13.01 -10.56
N LYS A 6 1.63 13.22 -9.66
CA LYS A 6 1.49 12.43 -8.44
C LYS A 6 0.79 11.11 -8.74
N GLU A 7 1.33 10.02 -8.22
CA GLU A 7 0.78 8.67 -8.36
C GLU A 7 0.63 8.00 -7.00
N THR A 8 -0.55 7.49 -6.71
CA THR A 8 -0.80 6.73 -5.48
C THR A 8 -0.78 5.24 -5.79
N TRP A 9 -0.02 4.49 -4.99
CA TRP A 9 0.17 3.06 -5.12
C TRP A 9 -0.15 2.37 -3.81
N THR A 10 -1.00 1.34 -3.86
CA THR A 10 -1.41 0.58 -2.67
C THR A 10 -0.74 -0.78 -2.67
N GLN A 11 -0.11 -1.15 -1.57
CA GLN A 11 0.53 -2.46 -1.45
C GLN A 11 -0.54 -3.55 -1.41
N ASP A 12 -0.31 -4.63 -2.16
CA ASP A 12 -1.19 -5.80 -2.14
C ASP A 12 -1.24 -6.42 -0.73
N SER A 13 -2.41 -6.91 -0.34
CA SER A 13 -2.63 -7.46 0.99
C SER A 13 -2.12 -8.89 1.17
N VAL A 14 -1.85 -9.60 0.08
CA VAL A 14 -1.41 -11.00 0.06
C VAL A 14 0.08 -11.10 -0.28
N ASP A 15 0.53 -10.32 -1.26
CA ASP A 15 1.91 -10.29 -1.72
C ASP A 15 2.54 -8.91 -1.53
N LEU A 16 3.41 -8.79 -0.51
CA LEU A 16 4.04 -7.52 -0.15
C LEU A 16 5.02 -7.00 -1.22
N GLU A 17 5.37 -7.79 -2.24
CA GLU A 17 6.19 -7.31 -3.35
C GLU A 17 5.37 -6.63 -4.45
N LEU A 18 4.03 -6.74 -4.42
CA LEU A 18 3.13 -6.19 -5.43
C LEU A 18 2.45 -4.88 -4.98
N TRP A 19 2.25 -4.00 -5.95
CA TRP A 19 1.64 -2.68 -5.79
C TRP A 19 0.58 -2.44 -6.85
N HIS A 20 -0.57 -1.97 -6.40
CA HIS A 20 -1.74 -1.64 -7.22
C HIS A 20 -1.82 -0.14 -7.44
N GLY A 21 -1.87 0.27 -8.71
CA GLY A 21 -2.02 1.65 -9.15
C GLY A 21 -3.37 1.89 -9.83
N ALA A 22 -3.51 3.08 -10.41
CA ALA A 22 -4.70 3.43 -11.16
C ALA A 22 -4.95 2.49 -12.35
N ASN A 23 -6.22 2.33 -12.74
CA ASN A 23 -6.65 1.51 -13.88
C ASN A 23 -6.30 0.01 -13.79
N GLY A 24 -6.09 -0.52 -12.58
CA GLY A 24 -5.77 -1.93 -12.38
C GLY A 24 -4.33 -2.30 -12.77
N LEU A 25 -3.43 -1.31 -12.82
CA LEU A 25 -2.02 -1.55 -13.06
C LEU A 25 -1.40 -2.19 -11.82
N ILE A 26 -0.67 -3.29 -12.00
CA ILE A 26 0.04 -3.99 -10.93
C ILE A 26 1.52 -4.02 -11.28
N ILE A 27 2.37 -3.57 -10.36
CA ILE A 27 3.82 -3.59 -10.52
C ILE A 27 4.48 -4.15 -9.27
N ASN A 28 5.75 -4.52 -9.37
CA ASN A 28 6.53 -4.93 -8.21
C ASN A 28 7.24 -3.73 -7.54
N THR A 29 7.80 -3.95 -6.34
CA THR A 29 8.55 -2.92 -5.61
C THR A 29 9.70 -2.33 -6.41
N ALA A 30 10.47 -3.14 -7.15
CA ALA A 30 11.59 -2.66 -7.95
C ALA A 30 11.14 -1.67 -9.04
N ALA A 31 10.06 -1.99 -9.75
CA ALA A 31 9.48 -1.11 -10.76
C ALA A 31 8.86 0.15 -10.14
N LEU A 32 8.32 0.06 -8.91
CA LEU A 32 7.80 1.23 -8.20
C LEU A 32 8.92 2.21 -7.82
N ASP A 33 10.06 1.70 -7.35
CA ASP A 33 11.26 2.49 -7.06
C ASP A 33 11.78 3.22 -8.31
N GLU A 34 11.78 2.58 -9.48
CA GLU A 34 12.14 3.24 -10.74
C GLU A 34 11.18 4.39 -11.11
N ARG A 35 9.91 4.32 -10.70
CA ARG A 35 8.93 5.39 -10.98
C ARG A 35 9.17 6.65 -10.16
N GLU A 36 9.79 6.57 -8.99
CA GLU A 36 10.10 7.74 -8.14
C GLU A 36 11.06 8.72 -8.82
N GLU A 37 11.85 8.24 -9.79
CA GLU A 37 12.70 9.08 -10.62
C GLU A 37 11.88 10.07 -11.48
N TYR A 38 10.69 9.65 -11.93
CA TYR A 38 9.85 10.39 -12.89
C TYR A 38 8.60 11.02 -12.25
N PHE A 39 8.04 10.37 -11.24
CA PHE A 39 6.74 10.70 -10.61
C PHE A 39 6.89 11.00 -9.12
N GLU A 40 5.88 11.63 -8.54
CA GLU A 40 5.76 11.73 -7.08
C GLU A 40 4.92 10.55 -6.59
N VAL A 41 5.57 9.52 -6.05
CA VAL A 41 4.93 8.27 -5.62
C VAL A 41 4.46 8.39 -4.17
N GLU A 42 3.18 8.10 -3.94
CA GLU A 42 2.59 7.96 -2.61
C GLU A 42 2.30 6.49 -2.33
N ARG A 43 3.06 5.90 -1.41
CA ARG A 43 2.93 4.49 -1.01
C ARG A 43 1.89 4.35 0.11
N VAL A 44 0.83 3.59 -0.14
CA VAL A 44 -0.22 3.27 0.82
C VAL A 44 -0.06 1.82 1.25
N TYR A 45 0.29 1.62 2.52
CA TYR A 45 0.45 0.30 3.10
C TYR A 45 -0.91 -0.17 3.62
N THR A 46 -1.35 -1.35 3.20
CA THR A 46 -2.56 -1.97 3.74
C THR A 46 -2.25 -2.45 5.16
N VAL A 47 -2.54 -1.61 6.15
CA VAL A 47 -2.54 -2.06 7.55
C VAL A 47 -3.77 -2.94 7.75
N GLU A 48 -3.55 -4.25 7.93
CA GLU A 48 -4.64 -5.13 8.32
C GLU A 48 -5.28 -4.61 9.63
N PRO A 49 -6.61 -4.45 9.70
CA PRO A 49 -7.29 -4.04 10.93
C PRO A 49 -7.43 -5.24 11.88
N TYR A 50 -6.33 -5.91 12.23
CA TYR A 50 -6.38 -6.97 13.23
C TYR A 50 -5.79 -6.49 14.55
N LEU A 51 -6.69 -6.51 15.54
CA LEU A 51 -6.49 -6.45 16.97
C LEU A 51 -6.60 -5.07 17.66
N ASN A 52 -7.79 -4.46 17.57
CA ASN A 52 -8.27 -3.65 18.69
C ASN A 52 -8.70 -4.61 19.82
N ILE A 53 -7.79 -4.91 20.75
CA ILE A 53 -7.93 -5.74 21.97
C ILE A 53 -9.02 -5.27 22.97
N ARG A 54 -9.96 -4.43 22.54
CA ARG A 54 -11.02 -3.86 23.39
C ARG A 54 -12.34 -4.65 23.38
N ASP A 55 -12.46 -5.69 22.56
CA ASP A 55 -13.70 -6.49 22.42
C ASP A 55 -13.54 -7.96 22.85
N TYR A 56 -12.62 -8.27 23.77
CA TYR A 56 -12.58 -9.58 24.45
C TYR A 56 -13.27 -9.47 25.83
N PRO A 57 -14.61 -9.58 25.94
CA PRO A 57 -15.21 -9.91 27.21
C PRO A 57 -14.88 -11.38 27.50
N SER A 58 -13.88 -11.56 28.37
CA SER A 58 -13.67 -12.72 29.24
C SER A 58 -14.24 -14.06 28.75
N ALA A 59 -13.34 -14.96 28.35
CA ALA A 59 -13.58 -16.38 28.52
C ALA A 59 -13.80 -16.68 30.03
N GLN A 60 -15.05 -16.56 30.48
CA GLN A 60 -15.55 -17.20 31.68
C GLN A 60 -16.37 -18.40 31.21
N CYS A 61 -15.77 -19.59 31.32
CA CYS A 61 -16.45 -20.86 31.53
C CYS A 61 -15.64 -21.62 32.58
#